data_AF-A0A2N0XQD3-F1
#
_entry.id   AF-A0A2N0XQD3-F1
#
_cell.length_a   1.000
_cell.length_b   1.000
_cell.length_c   1.000
_cell.angle_alpha   90.00
_cell.angle_beta   90.00
_cell.angle_gamma   90.00
#
_symmetry.space_group_name_H-M   'P 1'
#
loop_
_entity.id
_entity.type
_entity.pdbx_description
1 polymer ?
#
loop_
_entity_poly.entity_id
_entity_poly.type
_entity_poly.pdbx_seq_one_letter_code
_entity_poly.pdbx_strand_id
1 'polypeptide(L)'
;MSIGTSQLKKQKGVISVEAAFGLPILLLMVLTWFELCLMVYAIAVTDHAITRAVSDTKKLGRADAISTINYDRAIRSAIRRSGGIFLPAVIDSQSIQSRIHYIDSYQTLVRCSTSVREFSSCSGVSSEPQNKALALYEVAFEYSPIFNFLLPSIEMRREVMAIQEYERCTFKLGQGGSCA
;
A
#
# COMPACT_ATOMS: atom_id res chain seq x y z
N MET A 1 -56.16 26.67 42.59
CA MET A 1 -54.93 25.97 42.17
C MET A 1 -55.14 25.52 40.73
N SER A 2 -54.79 26.39 39.77
CA SER A 2 -55.04 26.16 38.34
C SER A 2 -53.86 25.37 37.78
N ILE A 3 -54.12 24.12 37.38
CA ILE A 3 -53.15 23.25 36.72
C ILE A 3 -52.99 23.79 35.30
N GLY A 4 -51.87 24.48 35.06
CA GLY A 4 -51.51 25.00 33.74
C GLY A 4 -51.38 23.86 32.74
N THR A 5 -52.35 23.75 31.84
CA THR A 5 -52.29 22.85 30.69
C THR A 5 -51.19 23.35 29.75
N SER A 6 -50.03 22.71 29.77
CA SER A 6 -49.00 22.93 28.76
C SER A 6 -49.55 22.47 27.41
N GLN A 7 -49.99 23.43 26.59
CA GLN A 7 -50.39 23.19 25.21
C GLN A 7 -49.17 22.67 24.43
N LEU A 8 -49.02 21.34 24.35
CA LEU A 8 -48.07 20.68 23.45
C LEU A 8 -48.53 20.97 22.02
N LYS A 9 -48.01 22.08 21.47
CA LYS A 9 -48.25 22.52 20.10
C LYS A 9 -47.73 21.42 19.16
N LYS A 10 -48.62 20.55 18.68
CA LYS A 10 -48.28 19.48 17.73
C LYS A 10 -47.84 20.09 16.40
N GLN A 11 -46.53 20.31 16.23
CA GLN A 11 -45.93 20.67 14.94
C GLN A 11 -45.90 19.44 14.02
N LYS A 12 -47.06 19.10 13.45
CA LYS A 12 -47.17 18.07 12.42
C LYS A 12 -46.56 18.61 11.12
N GLY A 13 -45.43 18.04 10.70
CA GLY A 13 -44.76 18.37 9.42
C GLY A 13 -43.28 18.72 9.56
N VAL A 14 -42.88 19.42 10.63
CA VAL A 14 -41.46 19.79 10.87
C VAL A 14 -40.60 18.53 11.01
N ILE A 15 -41.08 17.54 11.78
CA ILE A 15 -40.42 16.24 11.94
C ILE A 15 -40.23 15.51 10.61
N SER A 16 -41.20 15.59 9.69
CA SER A 16 -41.09 14.92 8.39
C SER A 16 -40.05 15.59 7.49
N VAL A 17 -39.96 16.92 7.52
CA VAL A 17 -38.96 17.67 6.76
C VAL A 17 -37.57 17.46 7.33
N GLU A 18 -37.43 17.53 8.66
CA GLU A 18 -36.16 17.28 9.35
C GLU A 18 -35.67 15.85 9.10
N ALA A 19 -36.56 14.85 9.17
CA ALA A 19 -36.21 13.47 8.84
C ALA A 19 -35.82 13.28 7.36
N ALA A 20 -36.50 13.97 6.44
CA ALA A 20 -36.22 13.87 5.01
C ALA A 20 -34.81 14.37 4.64
N PHE A 21 -34.27 15.34 5.37
CA PHE A 21 -32.89 15.83 5.16
C PHE A 21 -31.87 15.16 6.09
N GLY A 22 -32.23 14.91 7.34
CA GLY A 22 -31.34 14.33 8.34
C GLY A 22 -30.97 12.88 8.05
N LEU A 23 -31.93 12.07 7.59
CA LEU A 23 -31.68 10.66 7.30
C LEU A 23 -30.68 10.45 6.15
N PRO A 24 -30.80 11.12 4.97
CA PRO A 24 -29.79 11.01 3.91
C PRO A 24 -28.41 11.46 4.36
N ILE A 25 -28.30 12.57 5.10
CA ILE A 25 -27.00 13.07 5.59
C ILE A 25 -26.36 12.05 6.53
N LEU A 26 -27.14 11.48 7.46
CA LEU A 26 -26.65 10.44 8.38
C LEU A 26 -26.22 9.18 7.61
N LEU A 27 -26.98 8.76 6.61
CA LEU A 27 -26.61 7.64 5.75
C LEU A 27 -25.29 7.92 5.02
N LEU A 28 -25.13 9.08 4.39
CA LEU A 28 -23.90 9.46 3.72
C LEU A 28 -22.70 9.46 4.68
N MET A 29 -22.88 9.95 5.91
CA MET A 29 -21.84 9.94 6.94
C MET A 29 -21.43 8.50 7.30
N VAL A 30 -22.39 7.60 7.50
CA VAL A 30 -22.13 6.19 7.83
C VAL A 30 -21.46 5.46 6.66
N LEU A 31 -21.92 5.68 5.42
CA LEU A 31 -21.30 5.08 4.23
C LEU A 31 -19.86 5.58 4.03
N THR A 32 -19.62 6.88 4.24
CA THR A 32 -18.26 7.45 4.20
C THR A 32 -17.36 6.84 5.26
N TRP A 33 -17.90 6.65 6.48
CA TRP A 33 -17.15 6.02 7.57
C TRP A 33 -16.77 4.58 7.23
N PHE A 34 -17.70 3.82 6.66
CA PHE A 34 -17.46 2.46 6.21
C PHE A 34 -16.37 2.40 5.13
N GLU A 35 -16.39 3.31 4.15
CA GLU A 35 -15.33 3.43 3.13
C GLU A 35 -13.97 3.72 3.74
N LEU A 36 -13.91 4.62 4.72
CA LEU A 36 -12.66 4.93 5.40
C LEU A 36 -12.09 3.70 6.11
N CYS A 37 -12.94 2.88 6.76
CA CYS A 37 -12.52 1.61 7.35
C CYS A 37 -12.00 0.63 6.30
N LEU A 38 -12.66 0.51 5.15
CA LEU A 38 -12.21 -0.35 4.05
C LEU A 38 -10.88 0.10 3.46
N MET A 39 -10.69 1.40 3.28
CA MET A 39 -9.44 1.97 2.80
C MET A 39 -8.28 1.65 3.75
N VAL A 40 -8.47 1.86 5.05
CA VAL A 40 -7.46 1.53 6.08
C VAL A 40 -7.15 0.03 6.08
N TYR A 41 -8.17 -0.82 5.96
CA TYR A 41 -7.99 -2.27 5.84
C TYR A 41 -7.16 -2.63 4.59
N ALA A 42 -7.48 -2.07 3.43
CA ALA A 42 -6.77 -2.33 2.18
C ALA A 42 -5.29 -1.92 2.26
N ILE A 43 -5.01 -0.77 2.87
CA ILE A 43 -3.66 -0.28 3.13
C ILE A 43 -2.89 -1.25 4.04
N ALA A 44 -3.47 -1.59 5.21
CA ALA A 44 -2.82 -2.45 6.19
C ALA A 44 -2.50 -3.84 5.62
N VAL A 45 -3.43 -4.41 4.86
CA VAL A 45 -3.21 -5.70 4.20
C VAL A 45 -2.12 -5.60 3.14
N THR A 46 -2.08 -4.52 2.36
CA THR A 46 -1.08 -4.34 1.31
C THR A 46 0.31 -4.15 1.91
N ASP A 47 0.47 -3.34 2.96
CA ASP A 47 1.75 -3.17 3.66
C ASP A 47 2.27 -4.49 4.23
N HIS A 48 1.37 -5.29 4.80
CA HIS A 48 1.70 -6.63 5.29
C HIS A 48 2.11 -7.59 4.17
N ALA A 49 1.38 -7.56 3.05
CA ALA A 49 1.69 -8.38 1.88
C ALA A 49 3.04 -8.03 1.26
N ILE A 50 3.36 -6.74 1.14
CA ILE A 50 4.67 -6.26 0.66
C ILE A 50 5.78 -6.70 1.60
N THR A 51 5.62 -6.49 2.90
CA THR A 51 6.64 -6.87 3.90
C THR A 51 6.92 -8.37 3.88
N ARG A 52 5.87 -9.21 3.74
CA ARG A 52 6.01 -10.66 3.57
C ARG A 52 6.70 -11.01 2.26
N ALA A 53 6.30 -10.40 1.14
CA ALA A 53 6.91 -10.66 -0.16
C ALA A 53 8.42 -10.34 -0.12
N VAL A 54 8.81 -9.19 0.43
CA VAL A 54 10.21 -8.79 0.61
C VAL A 54 10.96 -9.79 1.51
N SER A 55 10.35 -10.20 2.62
CA SER A 55 10.96 -11.17 3.53
C SER A 55 11.18 -12.55 2.88
N ASP A 56 10.22 -13.01 2.08
CA ASP A 56 10.32 -14.29 1.38
C ASP A 56 11.31 -14.23 0.23
N THR A 57 11.38 -13.12 -0.51
CA THR A 57 12.38 -12.94 -1.57
C THR A 57 13.80 -12.92 -1.03
N LYS A 58 14.02 -12.37 0.18
CA LYS A 58 15.32 -12.44 0.86
C LYS A 58 15.73 -13.89 1.18
N LYS A 59 14.78 -14.77 1.49
CA LYS A 59 15.05 -16.20 1.75
C LYS A 59 15.32 -16.99 0.47
N LEU A 60 14.72 -16.57 -0.64
CA LEU A 60 14.87 -17.20 -1.95
C LEU A 60 16.17 -16.79 -2.67
N GLY A 61 16.91 -15.80 -2.15
CA GLY A 61 18.23 -15.37 -2.60
C GLY A 61 19.32 -16.43 -2.42
N ARG A 62 19.15 -17.60 -3.03
CA ARG A 62 20.26 -18.46 -3.41
C ARG A 62 20.94 -17.81 -4.60
N ALA A 63 22.26 -17.64 -4.48
CA ALA A 63 23.16 -16.89 -5.37
C ALA A 63 23.25 -17.37 -6.84
N ASP A 64 22.31 -18.18 -7.33
CA ASP A 64 22.26 -18.76 -8.67
C ASP A 64 20.98 -18.39 -9.47
N ALA A 65 20.08 -17.56 -8.92
CA ALA A 65 18.88 -17.14 -9.64
C ALA A 65 19.19 -15.96 -10.58
N ILE A 66 19.75 -16.28 -11.75
CA ILE A 66 19.75 -15.42 -12.96
C ILE A 66 18.31 -15.13 -13.44
N SER A 67 17.30 -15.79 -12.87
CA SER A 67 15.90 -15.49 -13.12
C SER A 67 15.44 -14.29 -12.28
N THR A 68 14.94 -13.27 -12.97
CA THR A 68 14.13 -12.20 -12.41
C THR A 68 13.06 -12.83 -11.52
N ILE A 69 13.27 -12.85 -10.20
CA ILE A 69 12.21 -13.21 -9.27
C ILE A 69 11.08 -12.27 -9.60
N ASN A 70 9.95 -12.81 -10.07
CA ASN A 70 8.80 -12.01 -10.46
C ASN A 70 8.18 -11.46 -9.17
N TYR A 71 8.77 -10.38 -8.64
CA TYR A 71 8.33 -9.68 -7.45
C TYR A 71 6.87 -9.25 -7.57
N ASP A 72 6.46 -8.86 -8.78
CA ASP A 72 5.07 -8.62 -9.14
C ASP A 72 4.17 -9.83 -8.80
N ARG A 73 4.55 -11.04 -9.22
CA ARG A 73 3.80 -12.27 -8.90
C ARG A 73 3.83 -12.57 -7.40
N ALA A 74 4.96 -12.37 -6.73
CA ALA A 74 5.08 -12.60 -5.30
C ALA A 74 4.16 -11.66 -4.51
N ILE A 75 4.19 -10.37 -4.81
CA ILE A 75 3.34 -9.33 -4.22
C ILE A 75 1.87 -9.61 -4.53
N ARG A 76 1.49 -9.85 -5.79
CA ARG A 76 0.12 -10.23 -6.17
C ARG A 76 -0.36 -11.47 -5.42
N SER A 77 0.50 -12.48 -5.25
CA SER A 77 0.17 -13.69 -4.49
C SER A 77 0.02 -13.44 -2.99
N ALA A 78 0.83 -12.53 -2.42
CA ALA A 78 0.79 -12.18 -1.01
C ALA A 78 -0.44 -11.32 -0.69
N ILE A 79 -0.78 -10.38 -1.57
CA ILE A 79 -1.99 -9.57 -1.54
C ILE A 79 -3.23 -10.48 -1.62
N ARG A 80 -3.29 -11.38 -2.61
CA ARG A 80 -4.41 -12.31 -2.78
C ARG A 80 -4.57 -13.27 -1.60
N ARG A 81 -3.47 -13.72 -0.98
CA ARG A 81 -3.51 -14.57 0.22
C ARG A 81 -3.93 -13.81 1.48
N SER A 82 -3.60 -12.52 1.59
CA SER A 82 -3.82 -11.73 2.81
C SER A 82 -5.13 -10.92 2.79
N GLY A 83 -5.67 -10.60 1.61
CA GLY A 83 -6.81 -9.69 1.43
C GLY A 83 -8.20 -10.29 1.44
N GLY A 84 -8.31 -11.61 1.43
CA GLY A 84 -9.62 -12.28 1.38
C GLY A 84 -10.45 -11.84 0.17
N ILE A 85 -11.78 -11.84 0.33
CA ILE A 85 -12.74 -11.63 -0.76
C ILE A 85 -12.96 -10.14 -1.08
N PHE A 86 -12.73 -9.24 -0.13
CA PHE A 86 -13.02 -7.81 -0.28
C PHE A 86 -11.94 -7.04 -1.02
N LEU A 87 -10.67 -7.46 -0.92
CA LEU A 87 -9.55 -6.71 -1.50
C LEU A 87 -9.60 -6.59 -3.03
N PRO A 88 -9.96 -7.64 -3.80
CA PRO A 88 -10.13 -7.52 -5.26
C PRO A 88 -11.27 -6.59 -5.68
N ALA A 89 -12.21 -6.26 -4.78
CA ALA A 89 -13.31 -5.36 -5.09
C ALA A 89 -12.92 -3.89 -4.94
N VAL A 90 -11.89 -3.59 -4.14
CA VAL A 90 -11.44 -2.21 -3.83
C VAL A 90 -10.07 -1.87 -4.39
N ILE A 91 -9.30 -2.87 -4.85
CA ILE A 91 -8.02 -2.68 -5.55
C ILE A 91 -8.14 -3.27 -6.94
N ASP A 92 -7.91 -2.44 -7.96
CA ASP A 92 -7.80 -2.98 -9.32
C ASP A 92 -6.50 -3.79 -9.44
N SER A 93 -6.66 -5.10 -9.56
CA SER A 93 -5.54 -6.03 -9.74
C SER A 93 -4.69 -5.71 -10.96
N GLN A 94 -5.22 -5.08 -12.01
CA GLN A 94 -4.44 -4.72 -13.21
C GLN A 94 -3.60 -3.45 -12.98
N SER A 95 -4.00 -2.58 -12.05
CA SER A 95 -3.29 -1.34 -11.70
C SER A 95 -2.01 -1.56 -10.86
N ILE A 96 -1.79 -2.77 -10.33
CA ILE A 96 -0.65 -3.05 -9.45
C ILE A 96 0.66 -3.00 -10.27
N GLN A 97 1.46 -1.96 -10.03
CA GLN A 97 2.80 -1.82 -10.57
C GLN A 97 3.82 -1.97 -9.45
N SER A 98 4.84 -2.80 -9.67
CA SER A 98 5.97 -2.96 -8.74
C SER A 98 7.27 -2.52 -9.39
N ARG A 99 8.05 -1.73 -8.66
CA ARG A 99 9.38 -1.26 -9.06
C ARG A 99 10.36 -1.53 -7.94
N ILE A 100 11.61 -1.84 -8.30
CA ILE A 100 12.66 -2.14 -7.33
C ILE A 100 13.89 -1.35 -7.72
N HIS A 101 14.39 -0.59 -6.76
CA HIS A 101 15.58 0.22 -6.90
C HIS A 101 16.65 -0.33 -5.97
N TYR A 102 17.72 -0.88 -6.53
CA TYR A 102 18.87 -1.35 -5.76
C TYR A 102 19.91 -0.25 -5.65
N ILE A 103 20.43 -0.04 -4.44
CA ILE A 103 21.24 1.12 -4.08
C ILE A 103 22.57 0.66 -3.51
N ASP A 104 23.66 1.28 -3.96
CA ASP A 104 25.03 0.91 -3.59
C ASP A 104 25.34 1.08 -2.10
N SER A 105 24.88 2.18 -1.49
CA SER A 105 25.23 2.53 -0.12
C SER A 105 24.20 3.44 0.53
N TYR A 106 24.23 3.51 1.86
CA TYR A 106 23.42 4.47 2.60
C TYR A 106 23.71 5.92 2.22
N GLN A 107 24.97 6.27 1.93
CA GLN A 107 25.31 7.63 1.49
C GLN A 107 24.70 7.95 0.12
N THR A 108 24.68 6.97 -0.78
CA THR A 108 23.99 7.09 -2.08
C THR A 108 22.51 7.37 -1.87
N LEU A 109 21.85 6.65 -0.96
CA LEU A 109 20.44 6.90 -0.62
C LEU A 109 20.19 8.33 -0.14
N VAL A 110 20.97 8.82 0.83
CA VAL A 110 20.82 10.17 1.40
C VAL A 110 21.04 11.25 0.33
N ARG A 111 21.99 11.03 -0.57
CA ARG A 111 22.21 11.92 -1.70
C ARG A 111 21.01 11.90 -2.65
N CYS A 112 20.57 10.71 -3.07
CA CYS A 112 19.48 10.56 -4.02
C CYS A 112 18.13 11.06 -3.49
N SER A 113 17.90 10.99 -2.16
CA SER A 113 16.67 11.51 -1.56
C SER A 113 16.61 13.04 -1.49
N THR A 114 17.75 13.72 -1.59
CA THR A 114 17.85 15.18 -1.41
C THR A 114 18.12 15.92 -2.72
N SER A 115 18.71 15.27 -3.74
CA SER A 115 19.25 15.96 -4.91
C SER A 115 18.53 15.70 -6.24
N VAL A 116 17.62 14.72 -6.32
CA VAL A 116 17.06 14.29 -7.62
C VAL A 116 15.53 14.27 -7.60
N ARG A 117 14.89 14.70 -8.71
CA ARG A 117 13.43 14.64 -8.90
C ARG A 117 12.91 13.21 -9.11
N GLU A 118 13.74 12.35 -9.68
CA GLU A 118 13.41 10.95 -9.97
C GLU A 118 14.50 10.02 -9.44
N PHE A 119 14.13 9.16 -8.48
CA PHE A 119 15.06 8.29 -7.76
C PHE A 119 15.78 7.27 -8.67
N SER A 120 15.11 6.82 -9.74
CA SER A 120 15.62 5.89 -10.76
C SER A 120 16.85 6.42 -11.51
N SER A 121 16.93 7.74 -11.70
CA SER A 121 17.98 8.41 -12.49
C SER A 121 19.24 8.72 -11.68
N CYS A 122 19.23 8.46 -10.37
CA CYS A 122 20.32 8.81 -9.49
C CYS A 122 21.53 7.89 -9.69
N SER A 123 22.74 8.47 -9.70
CA SER A 123 23.98 7.70 -9.78
C SER A 123 24.13 6.76 -8.57
N GLY A 124 24.32 5.48 -8.84
CA GLY A 124 24.41 4.41 -7.83
C GLY A 124 23.09 3.74 -7.46
N VAL A 125 22.02 4.03 -8.23
CA VAL A 125 20.77 3.26 -8.26
C VAL A 125 20.75 2.41 -9.54
N SER A 126 20.38 1.14 -9.41
CA SER A 126 20.27 0.20 -10.54
C SER A 126 19.06 -0.73 -10.38
N SER A 127 18.64 -1.36 -11.47
CA SER A 127 17.68 -2.47 -11.49
C SER A 127 18.33 -3.83 -11.21
N GLU A 128 19.66 -3.88 -11.08
CA GLU A 128 20.40 -5.11 -10.77
C GLU A 128 20.68 -5.27 -9.28
N PRO A 129 20.44 -6.46 -8.69
CA PRO A 129 20.63 -6.70 -7.26
C PRO A 129 22.10 -6.88 -6.85
N GLN A 130 23.00 -7.20 -7.78
CA GLN A 130 24.35 -7.67 -7.45
C GLN A 130 25.21 -6.59 -6.79
N ASN A 131 25.88 -6.95 -5.70
CA ASN A 131 26.78 -6.08 -4.94
C ASN A 131 26.14 -4.75 -4.46
N LYS A 132 24.82 -4.76 -4.23
CA LYS A 132 24.09 -3.61 -3.71
C LYS A 132 23.87 -3.74 -2.20
N ALA A 133 23.82 -2.61 -1.51
CA ALA A 133 23.66 -2.57 -0.06
C ALA A 133 22.21 -2.60 0.39
N LEU A 134 21.34 -1.98 -0.40
CA LEU A 134 19.96 -1.67 -0.05
C LEU A 134 19.07 -1.94 -1.26
N ALA A 135 17.83 -2.32 -1.00
CA ALA A 135 16.76 -2.39 -1.99
C ALA A 135 15.58 -1.55 -1.50
N LEU A 136 15.04 -0.71 -2.38
CA LEU A 136 13.79 0.00 -2.21
C LEU A 136 12.74 -0.67 -3.10
N TYR A 137 11.72 -1.24 -2.47
CA TYR A 137 10.58 -1.86 -3.13
C TYR A 137 9.45 -0.85 -3.16
N GLU A 138 9.03 -0.44 -4.35
CA GLU A 138 7.92 0.46 -4.57
C GLU A 138 6.75 -0.31 -5.19
N VAL A 139 5.56 -0.12 -4.64
CA VAL A 139 4.32 -0.67 -5.18
C VAL A 139 3.31 0.46 -5.32
N ALA A 140 2.82 0.66 -6.53
CA ALA A 140 1.74 1.56 -6.85
C ALA A 140 0.49 0.76 -7.20
N PHE A 141 -0.67 1.19 -6.72
CA PHE A 141 -1.96 0.60 -7.03
C PHE A 141 -3.07 1.64 -6.90
N GLU A 142 -4.18 1.42 -7.59
CA GLU A 142 -5.35 2.27 -7.50
C GLU A 142 -6.36 1.70 -6.50
N TYR A 143 -6.72 2.49 -5.50
CA TYR A 143 -7.83 2.20 -4.60
C TYR A 143 -9.11 2.76 -5.21
N SER A 144 -10.07 1.88 -5.48
CA SER A 144 -11.40 2.21 -6.01
C SER A 144 -12.43 2.01 -4.90
N PRO A 145 -13.01 3.09 -4.33
CA PRO A 145 -14.07 2.99 -3.34
C PRO A 145 -15.28 2.22 -3.91
N ILE A 146 -15.97 1.46 -3.07
CA ILE A 146 -17.20 0.75 -3.47
C ILE A 146 -18.29 1.79 -3.82
N PHE A 147 -18.35 2.86 -3.03
CA PHE A 147 -19.19 4.04 -3.29
C PHE A 147 -18.44 5.08 -4.12
N ASN A 148 -18.00 4.71 -5.33
CA ASN A 148 -17.27 5.60 -6.24
C ASN A 148 -18.07 6.84 -6.70
N PHE A 149 -19.41 6.81 -6.57
CA PHE A 149 -20.26 7.97 -6.80
C PHE A 149 -20.06 9.07 -5.73
N LEU A 150 -19.56 8.69 -4.55
CA LEU A 150 -19.35 9.57 -3.41
C LEU A 150 -17.88 9.99 -3.29
N LEU A 151 -16.96 9.06 -3.53
CA LEU A 151 -15.51 9.27 -3.38
C LEU A 151 -14.79 8.85 -4.67
N PRO A 152 -13.86 9.66 -5.20
CA PRO A 152 -13.09 9.27 -6.38
C PRO A 152 -12.09 8.15 -6.05
N SER A 153 -11.62 7.46 -7.09
CA SER A 153 -10.46 6.58 -6.97
C SER A 153 -9.20 7.35 -6.55
N ILE A 154 -8.34 6.69 -5.80
CA ILE A 154 -7.11 7.29 -5.26
C ILE A 154 -5.94 6.39 -5.61
N GLU A 155 -4.93 6.96 -6.27
CA GLU A 155 -3.65 6.27 -6.47
C GLU A 155 -2.87 6.22 -5.15
N MET A 156 -2.47 5.02 -4.76
CA MET A 156 -1.72 4.76 -3.54
C MET A 156 -0.35 4.21 -3.90
N ARG A 157 0.69 4.80 -3.30
CA ARG A 157 2.07 4.34 -3.43
C ARG A 157 2.62 3.92 -2.08
N ARG A 158 3.24 2.74 -2.04
CA ARG A 158 3.87 2.16 -0.85
C ARG A 158 5.31 1.83 -1.16
N GLU A 159 6.18 2.19 -0.23
CA GLU A 159 7.62 2.04 -0.36
C GLU A 159 8.14 1.31 0.88
N VAL A 160 8.90 0.23 0.67
CA VAL A 160 9.53 -0.56 1.73
C VAL A 160 11.00 -0.72 1.41
N MET A 161 11.85 -0.42 2.39
CA MET A 161 13.29 -0.55 2.24
C MET A 161 13.81 -1.78 2.98
N ALA A 162 14.74 -2.51 2.35
CA ALA A 162 15.41 -3.65 2.96
C ALA A 162 16.92 -3.60 2.75
N ILE A 163 17.66 -4.05 3.76
CA ILE A 163 19.11 -4.26 3.69
C ILE A 163 19.40 -5.57 2.96
N GLN A 164 20.33 -5.52 2.01
CA GLN A 164 20.83 -6.68 1.27
C GLN A 164 22.14 -7.19 1.87
N GLU A 165 22.06 -8.38 2.47
CA GLU A 165 23.21 -9.06 3.08
C GLU A 165 23.75 -10.17 2.17
N TYR A 166 22.87 -10.93 1.50
CA TYR A 166 23.22 -12.10 0.69
C TYR A 166 23.84 -11.78 -0.69
N GLU A 167 23.48 -10.64 -1.28
CA GLU A 167 23.97 -10.23 -2.61
C GLU A 167 25.35 -9.55 -2.57
N ARG A 168 25.90 -9.36 -1.37
CA ARG A 168 27.22 -8.78 -1.16
C ARG A 168 28.28 -9.87 -1.17
N CYS A 169 29.30 -9.66 -2.00
CA CYS A 169 30.43 -10.57 -2.16
C CYS A 169 31.20 -10.83 -0.87
N THR A 170 31.24 -9.85 0.04
CA THR A 170 31.93 -9.94 1.34
C THR A 170 31.37 -11.03 2.26
N PHE A 171 30.10 -11.43 2.09
CA PHE A 171 29.42 -12.37 3.00
C PHE A 171 29.23 -13.78 2.41
N LYS A 172 29.74 -14.06 1.21
CA LYS A 172 29.82 -15.43 0.67
C LYS A 172 30.88 -16.21 1.44
N LEU A 173 30.49 -16.84 2.55
CA LEU A 173 31.35 -17.73 3.32
C LEU A 173 31.49 -19.09 2.60
N GLY A 174 32.52 -19.21 1.75
CA GLY A 174 32.92 -20.46 1.10
C GLY A 174 34.08 -20.25 0.12
N GLN A 175 35.08 -21.14 0.14
CA GLN A 175 36.20 -21.10 -0.82
C GLN A 175 35.67 -21.33 -2.25
N GLY A 176 35.72 -20.28 -3.09
CA GLY A 176 35.57 -20.41 -4.55
C GLY A 176 34.49 -19.59 -5.23
N GLY A 177 33.66 -18.84 -4.50
CA GLY A 177 32.63 -17.99 -5.11
C GLY A 177 33.20 -16.65 -5.62
N SER A 178 33.87 -16.64 -6.77
CA SER A 178 34.20 -15.40 -7.48
C SER A 178 32.93 -14.59 -7.72
N CYS A 179 32.87 -13.37 -7.19
CA CYS A 179 31.97 -12.37 -7.73
C CYS A 179 32.59 -11.84 -9.02
N ALA A 180 32.06 -12.26 -10.15
CA ALA A 180 32.30 -11.60 -11.42
C ALA A 180 31.26 -10.49 -11.58
#